data_AF-A0A965UX20-F1
#
_entry.id   AF-A0A965UX20-F1
#
_cell.length_a   1.000
_cell.length_b   1.000
_cell.length_c   1.000
_cell.angle_alpha   90.00
_cell.angle_beta   90.00
_cell.angle_gamma   90.00
#
_symmetry.space_group_name_H-M   'P 1'
#
loop_
_entity.id
_entity.type
_entity.pdbx_description
1 polymer ?
#
loop_
_entity_poly.entity_id
_entity_poly.type
_entity_poly.pdbx_seq_one_letter_code
_entity_poly.pdbx_strand_id
1 'polypeptide(L)' 'MNHDERVDLAVRLVAMQQALRTVIDSAEQAGRLAKAAGAGGLAVATFLMKESIEEYAKELNRFILGDIVDD' A
#
# COMPACT_ATOMS: atom_id res chain seq x y z
N MET A 1 15.14 -8.18 -18.88
CA MET A 1 15.82 -7.21 -17.97
C MET A 1 17.07 -7.89 -17.44
N ASN A 2 18.19 -7.20 -17.20
CA ASN A 2 19.37 -7.91 -16.67
C ASN A 2 19.17 -8.28 -15.18
N HIS A 3 20.00 -9.18 -14.66
CA HIS A 3 19.86 -9.66 -13.26
C HIS A 3 19.95 -8.53 -12.24
N ASP A 4 20.89 -7.60 -12.41
CA ASP A 4 21.11 -6.49 -11.48
C ASP A 4 19.92 -5.52 -11.47
N GLU A 5 19.32 -5.25 -12.64
CA GLU A 5 18.10 -4.47 -12.78
C GLU A 5 16.89 -5.16 -12.10
N ARG A 6 16.75 -6.48 -12.24
CA ARG A 6 15.69 -7.25 -11.54
C ARG A 6 15.84 -7.16 -10.03
N VAL A 7 17.07 -7.25 -9.53
CA VAL A 7 17.37 -7.15 -8.09
C VAL A 7 17.11 -5.72 -7.57
N ASP A 8 17.54 -4.68 -8.28
CA ASP A 8 17.25 -3.28 -7.90
C ASP A 8 15.74 -3.02 -7.85
N LEU A 9 15.01 -3.47 -8.87
CA LEU A 9 13.56 -3.34 -8.93
C LEU A 9 12.87 -4.05 -7.75
N ALA A 10 13.31 -5.27 -7.40
CA ALA A 10 12.79 -6.01 -6.25
C ALA A 10 13.05 -5.27 -4.91
N VAL A 11 14.25 -4.72 -4.72
CA VAL A 11 14.59 -3.96 -3.51
C VAL A 11 13.72 -2.71 -3.39
N ARG A 12 13.52 -1.98 -4.49
CA ARG A 12 12.67 -0.79 -4.54
C ARG A 12 11.21 -1.13 -4.27
N LEU A 13 10.71 -2.25 -4.81
CA LEU A 13 9.37 -2.75 -4.54
C LEU A 13 9.16 -3.02 -3.05
N VAL A 14 10.11 -3.69 -2.40
CA VAL A 14 10.06 -3.98 -0.95
C VAL A 14 10.06 -2.68 -0.13
N ALA A 15 10.94 -1.72 -0.46
CA ALA A 15 10.99 -0.44 0.23
C ALA A 15 9.66 0.33 0.12
N MET A 16 9.05 0.33 -1.07
CA MET A 16 7.74 0.94 -1.30
C MET A 16 6.64 0.24 -0.49
N GLN A 17 6.62 -1.10 -0.45
CA GLN A 17 5.64 -1.86 0.35
C GLN A 17 5.74 -1.53 1.84
N GLN A 18 6.96 -1.37 2.36
CA GLN A 18 7.16 -0.97 3.76
C GLN A 18 6.60 0.42 4.03
N ALA A 19 6.84 1.39 3.14
CA ALA A 19 6.31 2.74 3.26
C ALA A 19 4.76 2.76 3.19
N LEU A 20 4.18 2.02 2.24
CA LEU A 20 2.72 1.92 2.09
C LEU A 20 2.05 1.31 3.33
N ARG A 21 2.69 0.31 3.95
CA ARG A 21 2.20 -0.29 5.19
C ARG A 21 2.05 0.74 6.30
N THR A 22 3.03 1.63 6.49
CA THR A 22 2.93 2.71 7.47
C THR A 22 1.73 3.64 7.21
N VAL A 23 1.44 3.94 5.94
CA VAL A 23 0.29 4.77 5.55
C VAL A 23 -1.03 4.06 5.84
N ILE A 24 -1.14 2.77 5.48
CA ILE A 24 -2.31 1.94 5.72
C ILE A 24 -2.61 1.83 7.23
N ASP A 25 -1.59 1.53 8.04
CA ASP A 25 -1.72 1.42 9.49
C ASP A 25 -2.13 2.77 10.12
N SER A 26 -1.56 3.87 9.62
CA SER A 26 -1.93 5.22 10.06
C SER A 26 -3.38 5.57 9.71
N ALA A 27 -3.84 5.21 8.51
CA ALA A 27 -5.21 5.43 8.08
C ALA A 27 -6.20 4.59 8.91
N GLU A 28 -5.89 3.32 9.19
CA GLU A 28 -6.68 2.47 10.08
C GLU A 28 -6.82 3.10 11.47
N GLN A 29 -5.71 3.57 12.06
CA GLN A 29 -5.72 4.20 13.37
C GLN A 29 -6.53 5.51 13.37
N ALA A 30 -6.36 6.35 12.35
CA ALA A 30 -7.10 7.60 12.19
C ALA A 30 -8.62 7.35 12.03
N GLY A 31 -9.01 6.33 11.25
CA GLY A 31 -10.41 5.94 11.09
C GLY A 31 -11.04 5.49 12.41
N ARG A 32 -10.31 4.69 13.21
CA ARG A 32 -10.75 4.28 14.56
C ARG A 32 -10.90 5.46 15.51
N LEU A 33 -9.96 6.41 15.50
CA LEU A 33 -10.03 7.63 16.31
C LEU A 33 -11.22 8.51 15.91
N ALA A 34 -11.42 8.73 14.61
CA ALA A 34 -12.56 9.49 14.10
C ALA A 34 -13.90 8.84 14.50
N LYS A 35 -13.99 7.50 14.43
CA LYS A 35 -15.17 6.75 14.87
C LYS A 35 -15.42 6.92 16.38
N ALA A 36 -14.38 6.78 17.20
CA ALA A 36 -14.47 6.95 18.65
C ALA A 36 -14.87 8.38 19.05
N ALA A 37 -14.44 9.38 18.29
CA ALA A 37 -14.80 10.79 18.48
C ALA A 37 -16.21 11.15 17.98
N GLY A 38 -16.97 10.19 17.40
CA GLY A 38 -18.30 10.43 16.84
C GLY A 38 -18.31 11.06 15.44
N ALA A 39 -17.15 11.23 14.82
CA ALA A 39 -17.00 11.77 13.46
C ALA A 39 -17.18 10.65 12.40
N GLY A 40 -18.39 10.10 12.30
CA GLY A 40 -18.68 8.93 11.47
C GLY A 40 -18.36 9.11 9.97
N GLY A 41 -18.67 10.27 9.39
CA GLY A 41 -18.36 10.56 7.98
C GLY A 41 -16.85 10.57 7.70
N LEU A 42 -16.07 11.16 8.61
CA LEU A 42 -14.61 11.15 8.52
C LEU A 42 -14.05 9.73 8.69
N ALA A 43 -14.58 8.94 9.62
CA ALA A 43 -14.17 7.55 9.79
C ALA A 43 -14.37 6.73 8.51
N VAL A 44 -15.54 6.85 7.88
CA VAL A 44 -15.85 6.15 6.62
C VAL A 44 -14.89 6.60 5.51
N ALA A 45 -14.69 7.91 5.34
CA ALA A 45 -13.77 8.43 4.33
C ALA A 45 -12.33 7.90 4.51
N THR A 46 -11.85 7.85 5.75
CA THR A 46 -10.51 7.34 6.05
C THR A 46 -10.39 5.84 5.82
N PHE A 47 -11.41 5.03 6.16
CA PHE A 47 -11.40 3.60 5.87
C PHE A 47 -11.44 3.32 4.35
N LEU A 48 -12.25 4.05 3.59
CA LEU A 48 -12.27 3.91 2.13
C LEU A 48 -10.93 4.30 1.49
N MET A 49 -10.28 5.36 1.99
CA MET A 49 -8.94 5.75 1.55
C MET A 49 -7.93 4.63 1.80
N LYS A 50 -7.95 4.03 3.01
CA LYS A 50 -7.11 2.89 3.36
C LYS A 50 -7.32 1.72 2.39
N GLU A 51 -8.57 1.30 2.17
CA GLU A 51 -8.91 0.20 1.25
C GLU A 51 -8.44 0.49 -0.19
N SER A 52 -8.57 1.74 -0.63
CA SER A 52 -8.10 2.16 -1.97
C SER A 52 -6.58 2.05 -2.11
N ILE A 53 -5.83 2.42 -1.07
CA ILE A 53 -4.37 2.32 -1.04
C ILE A 53 -3.94 0.84 -1.00
N GLU A 54 -4.63 0.01 -0.20
CA GLU A 54 -4.37 -1.44 -0.14
C GLU A 54 -4.56 -2.09 -1.52
N GLU A 55 -5.64 -1.75 -2.23
CA GLU A 55 -5.91 -2.34 -3.53
C GLU A 55 -4.92 -1.86 -4.60
N TYR A 56 -4.60 -0.57 -4.60
CA TYR A 56 -3.56 -0.03 -5.49
C TYR A 56 -2.20 -0.70 -5.24
N ALA A 57 -1.83 -0.91 -3.97
CA ALA A 57 -0.57 -1.56 -3.61
C ALA A 57 -0.52 -3.02 -4.12
N LYS A 58 -1.63 -3.77 -4.04
CA LYS A 58 -1.70 -5.13 -4.56
C LYS A 58 -1.51 -5.18 -6.07
N GLU A 59 -2.16 -4.30 -6.81
CA GLU A 59 -2.03 -4.32 -8.27
C GLU A 59 -0.66 -3.85 -8.75
N LEU A 60 -0.07 -2.88 -8.07
CA LEU A 60 1.30 -2.47 -8.35
C LEU A 60 2.30 -3.62 -8.11
N ASN A 61 2.11 -4.37 -7.03
CA ASN A 61 2.92 -5.57 -6.76
C ASN A 61 2.74 -6.62 -7.86
N ARG A 62 1.50 -6.89 -8.28
CA ARG A 62 1.24 -7.87 -9.35
C ARG A 62 1.92 -7.45 -10.66
N PHE A 63 1.78 -6.18 -11.03
CA PHE A 63 2.37 -5.62 -12.23
C PHE A 63 3.91 -5.75 -12.22
N ILE A 64 4.56 -5.27 -11.16
CA ILE A 64 6.02 -5.27 -11.04
C ILE A 64 6.58 -6.69 -10.88
N LEU A 65 5.88 -7.59 -10.19
CA LEU A 65 6.29 -8.98 -10.08
C LEU A 65 6.29 -9.69 -11.44
N GLY A 66 5.40 -9.33 -12.37
CA GLY A 66 5.44 -9.82 -13.75
C GLY A 66 6.78 -9.51 -14.42
N ASP A 67 7.22 -8.25 -14.34
CA ASP A 67 8.51 -7.82 -14.88
C ASP A 67 9.71 -8.48 -14.19
N ILE A 68 9.58 -8.84 -12.90
CA ILE A 68 10.63 -9.53 -12.15
C ILE A 68 10.68 -11.03 -12.47
N VAL A 69 9.57 -11.71 -12.77
CA VAL A 69 9.51 -13.18 -12.88
C VAL A 69 9.57 -13.69 -14.33
N ASP A 70 9.07 -12.97 -15.32
CA ASP A 70 8.92 -13.44 -16.71
C ASP A 70 10.23 -13.48 -17.56
N ASP A 71 11.39 -13.79 -16.96
CA ASP A 71 12.67 -14.12 -17.64
C ASP A 71 13.23 -15.45 -17.11
#